data_AF-A0A2V9KL56-F1
#
_entry.id   AF-A0A2V9KL56-F1
#
_cell.length_a   1.000
_cell.length_b   1.000
_cell.length_c   1.000
_cell.angle_alpha   90.00
_cell.angle_beta   90.00
_cell.angle_gamma   90.00
#
_symmetry.space_group_name_H-M   'P 1'
#
loop_
_entity.id
_entity.type
_entity.pdbx_description
1 polymer ?
#
loop_
_entity_poly.entity_id
_entity_poly.type
_entity_poly.pdbx_seq_one_letter_code
_entity_poly.pdbx_strand_id
1 'polypeptide(L)' 'MNNGHKTVGILAVQGDFEMHAKMLGRIGARWKLVKGAQDLASADALIMPGGKST' A
#
# COMPACT_ATOMS: atom_id res chain seq x y z
N MET A 1 11.88 20.47 -3.43
CA MET A 1 11.56 19.04 -3.71
C MET A 1 10.98 18.51 -2.42
N ASN A 2 9.67 18.35 -2.30
CA ASN A 2 9.05 17.94 -1.04
C ASN A 2 9.36 16.45 -0.81
N ASN A 3 10.51 16.16 -0.20
CA ASN A 3 10.91 14.86 0.32
C ASN A 3 10.13 14.47 1.59
N GLY A 4 8.97 15.11 1.82
CA GLY A 4 8.08 14.81 2.93
C GLY A 4 7.52 13.41 2.74
N HIS A 5 8.11 12.46 3.47
CA HIS A 5 7.60 11.13 3.81
C HIS A 5 6.31 10.68 3.10
N LYS A 6 6.40 10.34 1.80
CA LYS A 6 5.27 9.77 1.08
C LYS A 6 4.94 8.40 1.64
N THR A 7 3.70 8.22 2.08
CA THR A 7 3.20 6.96 2.62
C THR A 7 2.45 6.20 1.52
N VAL A 8 2.93 4.99 1.21
CA VAL A 8 2.31 4.13 0.20
C VAL A 8 1.23 3.26 0.85
N GLY A 9 0.00 3.38 0.39
CA GLY A 9 -1.09 2.49 0.75
C GLY A 9 -1.04 1.18 -0.04
N ILE A 10 -1.31 0.05 0.59
CA ILE A 10 -1.53 -1.23 -0.10
C ILE A 10 -2.98 -1.64 0.13
N LEU A 11 -3.75 -1.80 -0.94
CA LEU A 11 -5.14 -2.23 -0.84
C LEU A 11 -5.19 -3.65 -0.26
N ALA A 12 -5.85 -3.82 0.89
CA ALA A 12 -5.99 -5.08 1.61
C ALA A 12 -7.45 -5.57 1.63
N VAL A 13 -8.18 -5.27 0.56
CA VAL A 13 -9.57 -5.72 0.34
C VAL A 13 -9.60 -7.10 -0.34
N GLN A 14 -8.54 -7.46 -1.06
CA GLN A 14 -8.31 -8.76 -1.67
C GLN A 14 -7.03 -9.38 -1.06
N GLY A 15 -6.83 -10.69 -1.22
CA GLY A 15 -5.58 -11.37 -0.80
C GLY A 15 -4.33 -10.84 -1.53
N ASP A 16 -3.16 -11.44 -1.28
CA ASP A 16 -1.88 -11.16 -1.97
C ASP A 16 -1.18 -9.80 -1.72
N PHE A 17 -1.55 -9.05 -0.67
CA PHE A 17 -0.82 -7.84 -0.27
C PHE A 17 0.53 -8.10 0.45
N GLU A 18 0.74 -9.30 1.01
CA GLU A 18 1.90 -9.59 1.88
C GLU A 18 3.26 -9.45 1.18
N MET A 19 3.36 -9.86 -0.08
CA MET A 19 4.61 -9.73 -0.85
C MET A 19 4.98 -8.27 -1.07
N HIS A 20 3.99 -7.42 -1.33
CA HIS A 20 4.16 -5.98 -1.50
C HIS A 20 4.61 -5.34 -0.18
N ALA A 21 3.98 -5.69 0.94
CA ALA A 21 4.36 -5.19 2.27
C ALA A 21 5.81 -5.57 2.64
N LYS A 22 6.20 -6.83 2.39
CA LYS A 22 7.59 -7.30 2.60
C LYS A 22 8.59 -6.55 1.72
N MET A 23 8.25 -6.31 0.46
CA MET A 23 9.11 -5.55 -0.46
C MET A 23 9.30 -4.09 0.02
N LEU A 24 8.21 -3.41 0.39
CA LEU A 24 8.28 -2.04 0.90
C LEU A 24 9.08 -1.94 2.21
N GLY A 25 8.93 -2.94 3.10
CA GLY A 25 9.74 -3.05 4.31
C GLY A 25 11.23 -3.21 4.02
N ARG A 26 11.61 -3.99 2.99
CA ARG A 26 13.01 -4.20 2.59
C ARG A 26 13.68 -2.93 2.07
N ILE A 27 12.93 -2.08 1.36
CA ILE A 27 13.45 -0.82 0.80
C ILE A 27 13.32 0.38 1.78
N GLY A 28 12.76 0.16 2.98
CA GLY A 28 12.59 1.21 3.99
C GLY A 28 11.53 2.26 3.63
N ALA A 29 10.61 1.96 2.71
CA ALA A 29 9.52 2.86 2.36
C ALA A 29 8.46 2.89 3.46
N ARG A 30 7.86 4.05 3.73
CA ARG A 30 6.69 4.13 4.63
C ARG A 30 5.47 3.59 3.91
N TRP A 31 4.78 2.66 4.54
CA TRP A 31 3.58 2.06 3.97
C TRP A 31 2.50 1.80 5.02
N LYS A 32 1.26 1.67 4.55
CA LYS A 32 0.10 1.27 5.37
C LYS A 32 -0.82 0.34 4.59
N LEU A 33 -1.59 -0.48 5.29
CA LEU A 33 -2.69 -1.22 4.68
C LEU A 33 -3.88 -0.29 4.49
N VAL A 34 -4.59 -0.46 3.39
CA VAL A 34 -5.79 0.28 3.03
C VAL A 34 -6.95 -0.71 2.98
N LYS A 35 -7.83 -0.67 3.98
CA LYS A 35 -9.02 -1.54 4.07
C LYS A 35 -10.31 -0.82 3.69
N GLY A 36 -10.27 0.51 3.60
CA GLY A 36 -11.41 1.33 3.20
C GLY A 36 -11.01 2.76 2.86
N ALA A 37 -12.00 3.58 2.50
CA ALA A 37 -11.78 4.95 2.02
C ALA A 37 -11.05 5.85 3.04
N GLN A 38 -11.28 5.64 4.34
CA GLN A 38 -10.61 6.40 5.40
C GLN A 38 -9.10 6.15 5.42
N ASP A 39 -8.68 4.91 5.12
CA ASP A 39 -7.26 4.58 5.06
C ASP A 39 -6.58 5.17 3.83
N LEU A 40 -7.32 5.19 2.71
CA LEU A 40 -6.88 5.74 1.43
C LEU A 40 -6.64 7.25 1.53
N ALA A 41 -7.47 7.98 2.28
CA ALA A 41 -7.32 9.42 2.47
C ALA A 41 -5.97 9.82 3.12
N SER A 42 -5.31 8.89 3.81
CA SER A 42 -3.99 9.12 4.42
C SER A 42 -2.82 8.53 3.62
N ALA A 43 -3.05 8.05 2.39
CA ALA A 43 -2.03 7.48 1.52
C ALA A 43 -1.73 8.43 0.35
N ASP A 44 -0.46 8.61 0.04
CA ASP A 44 -0.01 9.46 -1.08
C ASP A 44 0.03 8.70 -2.42
N ALA A 45 0.05 7.37 -2.34
CA ALA A 45 0.03 6.46 -3.47
C ALA A 45 -0.69 5.16 -3.06
N LEU A 46 -1.25 4.43 -4.03
CA LEU A 46 -1.95 3.18 -3.79
C LEU A 46 -1.37 2.05 -4.65
N ILE A 47 -0.97 0.96 -3.99
CA ILE A 47 -0.72 -0.34 -4.61
C ILE A 47 -2.03 -1.11 -4.59
N MET A 48 -2.48 -1.57 -5.75
CA MET A 48 -3.59 -2.48 -5.92
C MET A 48 -3.02 -3.87 -6.20
N PRO A 49 -2.99 -4.79 -5.21
CA PRO A 49 -2.58 -6.16 -5.47
C PRO A 49 -3.52 -6.79 -6.50
N GLY A 50 -2.98 -7.64 -7.37
CA GLY A 50 -3.81 -8.43 -8.26
C GLY A 50 -4.66 -9.42 -7.47
N GLY A 51 -5.86 -9.72 -7.97
CA GLY A 51 -6.63 -10.90 -7.59
C GLY A 51 -6.51 -11.97 -8.68
N LYS A 52 -6.75 -13.25 -8.33
CA LYS A 52 -7.09 -14.24 -9.35
C LYS A 52 -8.40 -13.80 -10.01
N SER A 53 -8.32 -13.25 -11.22
CA SER A 53 -9.49 -13.07 -12.09
C SER A 53 -10.14 -14.45 -12.25
N THR A 54 -11.29 -14.65 -11.61
CA THR A 54 -12.15 -15.82 -11.79
C THR A 54 -13.54 -15.31 -12.13
#